data_AF-A0A235ETC2-F1
#
_entry.id   AF-A0A235ETC2-F1
#
_cell.length_a   1.000
_cell.length_b   1.000
_cell.length_c   1.000
_cell.angle_alpha   90.00
_cell.angle_beta   90.00
_cell.angle_gamma   90.00
#
_symmetry.space_group_name_H-M   'P 1'
#
loop_
_entity.id
_entity.type
_entity.pdbx_description
1 polymer ?
#
loop_
_entity_poly.entity_id
_entity_poly.type
_entity_poly.pdbx_seq_one_letter_code
_entity_poly.pdbx_strand_id
1 'polypeptide(L)'
;MKLHITALVLALSSAAALAGPACNAPEGTWMKEADFKAGLEKQGYQIRTFKVSKGKCYEIYGLDKAGKKVEIYFDPATGAELERK
;
A
#
# COMPACT_ATOMS: atom_id res chain seq x y z
N MET A 1 23.01 24.78 48.01
CA MET A 1 22.78 23.65 47.08
C MET A 1 21.51 23.97 46.28
N LYS A 2 21.64 24.36 45.01
CA LYS A 2 20.50 24.66 44.13
C LYS A 2 20.27 23.44 43.24
N LEU A 3 19.10 22.81 43.36
CA LEU A 3 18.68 21.71 42.48
C LEU A 3 18.38 22.26 41.09
N HIS A 4 19.07 21.75 40.08
CA HIS A 4 18.72 21.97 38.68
C HIS A 4 17.76 20.88 38.22
N ILE A 5 16.46 21.19 38.16
CA ILE A 5 15.46 20.33 37.52
C ILE A 5 15.63 20.50 36.02
N THR A 6 16.30 19.53 35.37
CA THR A 6 16.40 19.50 33.90
C THR A 6 15.15 18.79 33.39
N ALA A 7 14.18 19.56 32.91
CA ALA A 7 12.98 19.04 32.26
C ALA A 7 13.36 18.44 30.89
N LEU A 8 13.29 17.12 30.77
CA LEU A 8 13.47 16.41 29.51
C LEU A 8 12.20 16.57 28.67
N VAL A 9 12.24 17.44 27.67
CA VAL A 9 11.18 17.58 26.68
C VAL A 9 11.25 16.40 25.72
N LEU A 10 10.33 15.44 25.85
CA LEU A 10 10.13 14.41 24.83
C LEU A 10 9.39 15.03 23.64
N ALA A 11 10.10 15.29 22.55
CA ALA A 11 9.50 15.61 21.27
C ALA A 11 8.87 14.33 20.69
N LEU A 12 7.54 14.20 20.77
CA LEU A 12 6.80 13.19 20.01
C LEU A 12 6.79 13.64 18.55
N SER A 13 7.68 13.07 17.73
CA SER A 13 7.57 13.16 16.27
C SER A 13 6.38 12.31 15.83
N SER A 14 5.25 12.94 15.54
CA SER A 14 4.10 12.30 14.90
C SER A 14 4.49 11.93 13.46
N ALA A 15 4.93 10.68 13.25
CA ALA A 15 5.05 10.14 11.91
C ALA A 15 3.64 10.10 11.29
N ALA A 16 3.42 10.86 10.22
CA ALA A 16 2.18 10.79 9.47
C ALA A 16 2.04 9.36 8.92
N ALA A 17 1.05 8.62 9.40
CA ALA A 17 0.72 7.31 8.85
C ALA A 17 0.08 7.52 7.46
N LEU A 18 0.87 7.35 6.39
CA LEU A 18 0.33 7.26 5.04
C LEU A 18 -0.41 5.92 4.91
N ALA A 19 -1.64 5.97 4.38
CA ALA A 19 -2.46 4.79 4.09
C ALA A 19 -1.98 4.10 2.80
N GLY A 20 -0.75 3.58 2.81
CA GLY A 20 -0.11 2.87 1.69
C GLY A 20 1.00 3.67 0.97
N PRO A 21 1.76 3.00 0.07
CA PRO A 21 2.85 3.60 -0.69
C PRO A 21 2.38 4.64 -1.71
N ALA A 22 3.31 5.46 -2.18
CA ALA A 22 3.10 6.41 -3.27
C ALA A 22 3.68 5.87 -4.60
N CYS A 23 2.88 5.95 -5.66
CA CYS A 23 3.22 5.59 -7.02
C CYS A 23 3.23 6.85 -7.89
N ASN A 24 4.30 7.03 -8.66
CA ASN A 24 4.50 8.20 -9.51
C ASN A 24 4.38 7.88 -11.02
N ALA A 25 3.92 6.68 -11.35
CA ALA A 25 3.76 6.24 -12.72
C ALA A 25 2.72 7.13 -13.47
N PRO A 26 3.03 7.65 -14.67
CA PRO A 26 2.07 8.42 -15.46
C PRO A 26 0.85 7.55 -15.82
N GLU A 27 -0.36 8.08 -15.70
CA GLU A 27 -1.61 7.30 -15.89
C GLU A 27 -1.71 6.64 -17.28
N GLY A 28 -1.14 7.25 -18.32
CA GLY A 28 -1.09 6.65 -19.66
C GLY A 28 -0.22 5.39 -19.79
N THR A 29 0.60 5.10 -18.76
CA THR A 29 1.44 3.89 -18.70
C THR A 29 0.81 2.77 -17.87
N TRP A 30 -0.35 3.03 -17.26
CA TRP A 30 -0.97 2.07 -16.37
C TRP A 30 -1.53 0.88 -17.15
N MET A 31 -1.35 -0.31 -16.59
CA MET A 31 -2.03 -1.51 -17.06
C MET A 31 -3.54 -1.29 -17.00
N LYS A 32 -4.31 -1.85 -17.92
CA LYS A 32 -5.77 -1.80 -17.77
C LYS A 32 -6.16 -2.57 -16.51
N GLU A 33 -7.05 -1.99 -15.70
CA GLU A 33 -7.47 -2.60 -14.43
C GLU A 33 -8.00 -4.03 -14.62
N ALA A 34 -8.75 -4.26 -15.70
CA ALA A 34 -9.30 -5.59 -16.02
C ALA A 34 -8.19 -6.61 -16.30
N ASP A 35 -7.16 -6.23 -17.05
CA ASP A 35 -6.04 -7.10 -17.39
C ASP A 35 -5.21 -7.42 -16.15
N PHE A 36 -4.99 -6.42 -15.29
CA PHE A 36 -4.29 -6.58 -14.02
C PHE A 36 -5.04 -7.53 -13.08
N LYS A 37 -6.36 -7.31 -12.89
CA LYS A 37 -7.22 -8.19 -12.06
C LYS A 37 -7.21 -9.62 -12.57
N ALA A 38 -7.43 -9.81 -13.87
CA ALA A 38 -7.42 -11.13 -14.49
C ALA A 38 -6.06 -11.83 -14.35
N GLY A 39 -4.96 -11.07 -14.40
CA GLY A 39 -3.62 -11.58 -14.15
C GLY A 39 -3.45 -12.15 -12.75
N LEU A 40 -3.89 -11.42 -11.72
CA LEU A 40 -3.85 -11.88 -10.33
C LEU A 40 -4.80 -13.06 -10.08
N GLU A 41 -6.01 -13.04 -10.64
CA GLU A 41 -6.95 -14.15 -10.52
C GLU A 41 -6.40 -15.44 -11.14
N LYS A 42 -5.71 -15.35 -12.29
CA LYS A 42 -4.99 -16.48 -12.90
C LYS A 42 -3.85 -17.00 -12.02
N GLN A 43 -3.25 -16.16 -11.18
CA GLN A 43 -2.23 -16.55 -10.20
C GLN A 43 -2.82 -17.17 -8.93
N GLY A 44 -4.16 -17.27 -8.83
CA GLY A 44 -4.86 -17.88 -7.71
C GLY A 44 -5.33 -16.89 -6.63
N TYR A 45 -5.24 -15.58 -6.88
CA TYR A 45 -5.80 -14.59 -5.96
C TYR A 45 -7.32 -14.50 -6.11
N GLN A 46 -8.02 -14.22 -5.02
CA GLN A 46 -9.44 -13.89 -5.04
C GLN A 46 -9.65 -12.41 -4.70
N ILE A 47 -9.79 -11.58 -5.73
CA ILE A 47 -9.98 -10.13 -5.55
C ILE A 47 -11.42 -9.86 -5.09
N ARG A 48 -11.57 -9.22 -3.94
CA ARG A 48 -12.86 -8.76 -3.39
C ARG A 48 -13.08 -7.28 -3.60
N THR A 49 -12.00 -6.50 -3.55
CA THR A 49 -12.04 -5.08 -3.83
C THR A 49 -10.78 -4.72 -4.59
N PHE A 50 -10.94 -3.83 -5.56
CA PHE A 50 -9.83 -3.19 -6.26
C PHE A 50 -10.12 -1.70 -6.28
N LYS A 51 -9.11 -0.89 -5.97
CA LYS A 51 -9.22 0.57 -6.02
C LYS A 51 -7.86 1.17 -6.36
N VAL A 52 -7.89 2.43 -6.77
CA VAL A 52 -6.68 3.26 -6.84
C VAL A 52 -6.49 3.90 -5.46
N SER A 53 -5.35 3.66 -4.82
CA SER A 53 -5.05 4.20 -3.49
C SER A 53 -4.86 5.72 -3.53
N LYS A 54 -4.82 6.37 -2.36
CA LYS A 54 -4.49 7.81 -2.27
C LYS A 54 -3.09 8.11 -2.83
N GLY A 55 -2.18 7.15 -2.71
CA GLY A 55 -0.85 7.20 -3.31
C GLY A 55 -0.82 6.87 -4.79
N LYS A 56 -1.97 6.79 -5.48
CA LYS A 56 -2.07 6.50 -6.93
C LYS A 56 -1.49 5.14 -7.34
N CYS A 57 -1.56 4.16 -6.44
CA CYS A 57 -1.20 2.77 -6.71
C CYS A 57 -2.44 1.91 -6.95
N TYR A 58 -2.29 0.75 -7.58
CA TYR A 58 -3.34 -0.26 -7.58
C TYR A 58 -3.37 -0.99 -6.24
N GLU A 59 -4.54 -1.07 -5.63
CA GLU A 59 -4.72 -1.65 -4.32
C GLU A 59 -5.81 -2.71 -4.39
N ILE A 60 -5.48 -3.92 -3.93
CA ILE A 60 -6.46 -5.01 -3.79
C ILE A 60 -6.75 -5.31 -2.34
N TYR A 61 -7.96 -5.79 -2.12
CA TYR A 61 -8.33 -6.58 -0.94
C TYR A 61 -8.85 -7.92 -1.41
N GLY A 62 -8.41 -8.99 -0.78
CA GLY A 62 -8.81 -10.30 -1.23
C GLY A 62 -8.22 -11.44 -0.43
N LEU A 63 -8.22 -12.62 -1.03
CA LEU A 63 -7.43 -13.75 -0.57
C LEU A 63 -6.25 -13.95 -1.51
N ASP A 64 -5.09 -14.28 -0.96
CA ASP A 64 -3.95 -14.77 -1.73
C ASP A 64 -4.16 -16.23 -2.17
N LYS A 65 -3.20 -16.78 -2.93
CA LYS A 65 -3.19 -18.18 -3.36
C LYS A 65 -3.19 -19.22 -2.23
N ALA A 66 -2.86 -18.81 -1.01
CA ALA A 66 -2.91 -19.65 0.19
C ALA A 66 -4.23 -19.48 0.98
N GLY A 67 -5.17 -18.68 0.47
CA GLY A 67 -6.45 -18.38 1.12
C GLY A 67 -6.34 -17.37 2.26
N LYS A 68 -5.21 -16.67 2.41
CA LYS A 68 -5.04 -15.65 3.46
C LYS A 68 -5.58 -14.30 3.01
N LYS A 69 -6.26 -13.60 3.93
CA LYS A 69 -6.70 -12.22 3.69
C LYS A 69 -5.48 -11.32 3.51
N VAL A 70 -5.50 -10.51 2.46
CA VAL A 70 -4.41 -9.60 2.12
C VAL A 70 -4.94 -8.25 1.64
N GLU A 71 -4.22 -7.20 1.99
CA GLU A 71 -4.25 -5.89 1.32
C GLU A 71 -2.91 -5.72 0.60
N ILE A 72 -2.92 -5.54 -0.73
CA ILE A 72 -1.67 -5.45 -1.50
C ILE A 72 -1.72 -4.23 -2.41
N TYR A 73 -0.62 -3.49 -2.40
CA TYR A 73 -0.37 -2.34 -3.27
C TYR A 73 0.59 -2.73 -4.38
N PHE A 74 0.27 -2.31 -5.59
CA PHE A 74 1.03 -2.59 -6.79
C PHE A 74 1.33 -1.31 -7.55
N ASP A 75 2.51 -1.28 -8.16
CA ASP A 75 2.84 -0.28 -9.16
C ASP A 75 1.93 -0.49 -10.38
N PRO A 76 1.15 0.52 -10.78
CA PRO A 76 0.14 0.35 -11.82
C PRO A 76 0.73 0.24 -13.24
N ALA A 77 1.99 0.61 -13.46
CA ALA A 77 2.64 0.50 -14.77
C ALA A 77 3.28 -0.88 -14.98
N THR A 78 3.83 -1.46 -13.91
CA THR A 78 4.60 -2.71 -13.97
C THR A 78 3.87 -3.92 -13.36
N GLY A 79 2.86 -3.67 -12.52
CA GLY A 79 2.21 -4.70 -11.71
C GLY A 79 3.09 -5.24 -10.59
N ALA A 80 4.21 -4.58 -10.27
CA ALA A 80 5.11 -4.99 -9.20
C ALA A 80 4.45 -4.78 -7.83
N GLU A 81 4.54 -5.78 -6.94
CA GLU A 81 4.09 -5.67 -5.55
C GLU A 81 5.01 -4.72 -4.80
N LEU A 82 4.44 -3.69 -4.19
CA LEU A 82 5.17 -2.67 -3.43
C LEU A 82 5.06 -2.92 -1.92
N GLU A 83 3.85 -3.25 -1.47
CA GLU A 83 3.56 -3.47 -0.05
C GLU A 83 2.41 -4.48 0.09
N ARG A 84 2.50 -5.33 1.11
CA ARG A 84 1.49 -6.33 1.48
C ARG A 84 1.23 -6.25 2.97
N LYS A 85 -0.05 -6.34 3.34
CA LYS A 85 -0.53 -6.44 4.72
C LYS A 85 -1.40 -7.67 4.91
#